data_AF-A0A963QPN9-F1
#
_entry.id   AF-A0A963QPN9-F1
#
_cell.length_a   1.000
_cell.length_b   1.000
_cell.length_c   1.000
_cell.angle_alpha   90.00
_cell.angle_beta   90.00
_cell.angle_gamma   90.00
#
_symmetry.space_group_name_H-M   'P 1'
#
loop_
_entity.id
_entity.type
_entity.pdbx_description
1 polymer ?
#
loop_
_entity_poly.entity_id
_entity_poly.type
_entity_poly.pdbx_seq_one_letter_code
_entity_poly.pdbx_strand_id
1 'polypeptide(L)'
;MQTFIDTLRRTGGLEALAQRTGLSAIATRRCVEVLLPLVSGGIKRLAERDSGVSARSDVAVPDALCQLLEEHGGAELAAAVLSDTDHAAGDVLTSAIFGDADAISAVCVASAEKSEVSVETSRTMLPLLLMLIGGYISAISSGQPDDRQHVHALLELDVPDNALDSVLPRQSGI
;
A
#
# COMPACT_ATOMS: atom_id res chain seq x y z
N MET A 1 -8.82 -13.54 -12.68
CA MET A 1 -8.09 -13.13 -11.47
C MET A 1 -8.32 -11.64 -11.31
N GLN A 2 -9.00 -11.22 -10.23
CA GLN A 2 -9.34 -9.82 -10.02
C GLN A 2 -8.14 -9.13 -9.38
N THR A 3 -7.65 -8.05 -9.98
CA THR A 3 -6.53 -7.27 -9.43
C THR A 3 -7.06 -6.22 -8.46
N PHE A 4 -6.24 -5.76 -7.51
CA PHE A 4 -6.65 -4.67 -6.61
C PHE A 4 -7.06 -3.40 -7.37
N ILE A 5 -6.45 -3.14 -8.52
CA ILE A 5 -6.82 -2.01 -9.40
C ILE A 5 -8.25 -2.15 -9.92
N ASP A 6 -8.72 -3.37 -10.23
CA ASP A 6 -10.12 -3.58 -10.60
C ASP A 6 -11.05 -3.30 -9.41
N THR A 7 -10.64 -3.69 -8.20
CA THR A 7 -11.36 -3.36 -6.96
C THR A 7 -11.47 -1.84 -6.80
N LEU A 8 -10.35 -1.11 -6.86
CA LEU A 8 -10.34 0.36 -6.76
C LEU A 8 -11.18 1.04 -7.86
N ARG A 9 -11.24 0.46 -9.05
CA ARG A 9 -12.08 0.99 -10.13
C ARG A 9 -13.57 0.80 -9.84
N ARG A 10 -13.97 -0.36 -9.30
CA ARG A 10 -15.38 -0.67 -9.00
C ARG A 10 -15.93 0.12 -7.82
N THR A 11 -15.07 0.45 -6.86
CA THR A 11 -15.45 1.13 -5.64
C THR A 11 -15.30 2.64 -5.71
N GLY A 12 -14.81 3.19 -6.83
CA GLY A 12 -14.54 4.62 -6.99
C GLY A 12 -13.22 5.09 -6.38
N GLY A 13 -12.39 4.18 -5.85
CA GLY A 13 -11.06 4.51 -5.30
C GLY A 13 -10.14 5.19 -6.32
N LEU A 14 -10.12 4.74 -7.58
CA LEU A 14 -9.32 5.41 -8.63
C LEU A 14 -9.82 6.82 -8.93
N GLU A 15 -11.14 7.05 -8.90
CA GLU A 15 -11.73 8.36 -9.13
C GLU A 15 -11.45 9.32 -7.97
N ALA A 16 -11.51 8.83 -6.73
CA ALA A 16 -11.12 9.60 -5.55
C ALA A 16 -9.64 10.01 -5.62
N LEU A 17 -8.75 9.06 -5.92
CA LEU A 17 -7.32 9.34 -6.09
C LEU A 17 -7.06 10.38 -7.18
N ALA A 18 -7.71 10.26 -8.34
CA ALA A 18 -7.58 11.22 -9.43
C ALA A 18 -8.01 12.64 -9.01
N GLN A 19 -9.11 12.75 -8.25
CA GLN A 19 -9.57 14.03 -7.71
C GLN A 19 -8.56 14.63 -6.72
N ARG A 20 -8.02 13.82 -5.81
CA ARG A 20 -7.04 14.29 -4.81
C ARG A 20 -5.74 14.76 -5.43
N THR A 21 -5.27 14.06 -6.47
CA THR A 21 -3.98 14.36 -7.08
C THR A 21 -4.07 15.27 -8.30
N GLY A 22 -5.28 15.63 -8.75
CA GLY A 22 -5.52 16.41 -9.96
C GLY A 22 -5.05 15.70 -11.25
N LEU A 23 -4.92 14.37 -11.23
CA LEU A 23 -4.43 13.58 -12.35
C LEU A 23 -5.58 13.13 -13.27
N SER A 24 -5.26 12.86 -14.53
CA SER A 24 -6.20 12.15 -15.41
C SER A 24 -6.37 10.70 -14.95
N ALA A 25 -7.52 10.09 -15.21
CA ALA A 25 -7.78 8.68 -14.86
C ALA A 25 -6.69 7.71 -15.37
N ILE A 26 -6.11 8.00 -16.54
CA ILE A 26 -5.02 7.20 -17.12
C ILE A 26 -3.74 7.37 -16.31
N ALA A 27 -3.37 8.60 -15.95
CA ALA A 27 -2.18 8.88 -15.15
C ALA A 27 -2.32 8.34 -13.72
N THR A 28 -3.49 8.48 -13.09
CA THR A 28 -3.78 7.89 -11.77
C THR A 28 -3.62 6.39 -11.81
N ARG A 29 -4.21 5.71 -12.80
CA ARG A 29 -4.09 4.26 -12.94
C ARG A 29 -2.62 3.84 -13.07
N ARG A 30 -1.84 4.50 -13.94
CA ARG A 30 -0.40 4.19 -14.10
C ARG A 30 0.37 4.37 -12.80
N CYS A 31 0.11 5.46 -12.08
CA CYS A 31 0.73 5.73 -10.78
C CYS A 31 0.42 4.62 -9.77
N VAL A 32 -0.84 4.19 -9.69
CA VAL A 32 -1.24 3.06 -8.83
C VAL A 32 -0.61 1.74 -9.29
N GLU A 33 -0.54 1.46 -10.59
CA GLU A 33 0.11 0.26 -11.15
C GLU A 33 1.58 0.14 -10.75
N VAL A 34 2.28 1.27 -10.58
CA VAL A 34 3.67 1.32 -10.13
C VAL A 34 3.79 1.30 -8.61
N LEU A 35 2.92 2.01 -7.89
CA LEU A 35 2.96 2.10 -6.43
C LEU A 35 2.53 0.80 -5.75
N LEU A 36 1.53 0.10 -6.30
CA LEU A 36 0.98 -1.11 -5.71
C LEU A 36 2.04 -2.18 -5.39
N PRO A 37 2.95 -2.57 -6.31
CA PRO A 37 3.99 -3.55 -5.99
C PRO A 37 5.01 -3.03 -4.97
N LEU A 38 5.26 -1.70 -4.91
CA LEU A 38 6.16 -1.10 -3.92
C LEU A 38 5.54 -1.13 -2.53
N VAL A 39 4.25 -0.80 -2.41
CA VAL A 39 3.48 -0.88 -1.16
C VAL A 39 3.40 -2.32 -0.67
N SER A 40 3.04 -3.25 -1.55
CA SER A 40 2.98 -4.68 -1.23
C SER A 40 4.34 -5.18 -0.75
N GLY A 41 5.42 -4.72 -1.39
CA GLY A 41 6.79 -4.96 -0.97
C GLY A 41 7.15 -4.40 0.40
N GLY A 42 6.62 -3.22 0.75
CA GLY A 42 6.76 -2.61 2.07
C GLY A 42 6.04 -3.43 3.15
N ILE A 43 4.81 -3.86 2.88
CA ILE A 43 4.02 -4.71 3.80
C ILE A 43 4.75 -6.04 4.04
N LYS A 44 5.32 -6.66 2.99
CA LYS A 44 6.16 -7.86 3.14
C LYS A 44 7.34 -7.62 4.08
N ARG A 45 8.07 -6.51 3.89
CA ARG A 45 9.20 -6.17 4.77
C ARG A 45 8.77 -5.91 6.20
N LEU A 46 7.63 -5.25 6.41
CA LEU A 46 7.08 -5.03 7.74
C LEU A 46 6.79 -6.37 8.42
N ALA A 47 6.18 -7.33 7.70
CA ALA A 47 5.92 -8.67 8.21
C ALA A 47 7.22 -9.45 8.52
N GLU A 48 8.24 -9.35 7.65
CA GLU A 48 9.55 -9.95 7.90
C GLU A 48 10.22 -9.38 9.17
N ARG A 49 10.11 -8.06 9.42
CA ARG A 49 10.63 -7.40 10.63
C ARG A 49 9.89 -7.84 11.89
N ASP A 50 8.57 -7.98 11.80
CA ASP A 50 7.68 -8.31 12.91
C ASP A 50 7.82 -9.79 13.34
N SER A 51 7.86 -10.71 12.36
CA SER A 51 7.91 -12.15 12.62
C SER A 51 9.33 -12.72 12.76
N GLY A 52 10.37 -12.00 12.31
CA GLY A 52 11.76 -12.47 12.33
C GLY A 52 12.08 -13.66 11.41
N VAL A 53 11.12 -14.08 10.58
CA VAL A 53 11.24 -15.20 9.62
C VAL A 53 11.39 -14.63 8.21
N SER A 54 12.47 -15.00 7.50
CA SER A 54 12.65 -14.62 6.10
C SER A 54 11.54 -15.20 5.23
N ALA A 55 10.95 -14.35 4.37
CA ALA A 55 9.82 -14.66 3.51
C ALA A 55 10.03 -15.93 2.67
N ARG A 56 9.56 -17.07 3.17
CA ARG A 56 9.23 -18.24 2.36
C ARG A 56 7.81 -18.66 2.72
N SER A 57 6.89 -18.29 1.82
CA SER A 57 5.54 -18.82 1.60
C SER A 57 4.36 -18.46 2.53
N ASP A 58 4.54 -17.95 3.75
CA ASP A 58 3.38 -17.69 4.63
C ASP A 58 3.39 -16.27 5.23
N VAL A 59 3.68 -15.25 4.41
CA VAL A 59 3.71 -13.85 4.87
C VAL A 59 2.30 -13.32 5.08
N ALA A 60 1.69 -13.63 6.23
CA ALA A 60 0.45 -13.00 6.67
C ALA A 60 0.59 -11.47 6.70
N VAL A 61 -0.52 -10.74 6.53
CA VAL A 61 -0.57 -9.33 6.93
C VAL A 61 -0.06 -9.23 8.37
N PRO A 62 0.97 -8.40 8.66
CA PRO A 62 1.56 -8.33 9.99
C PRO A 62 0.49 -7.93 11.01
N ASP A 63 0.48 -8.59 12.17
CA ASP A 63 -0.46 -8.27 13.25
C ASP A 63 -0.30 -6.81 13.69
N ALA A 64 0.95 -6.33 13.72
CA ALA A 64 1.28 -4.91 13.94
C ALA A 64 0.64 -3.97 12.90
N LEU A 65 0.49 -4.37 11.64
CA LEU A 65 -0.20 -3.56 10.64
C LEU A 65 -1.71 -3.61 10.86
N CYS A 66 -2.29 -4.76 11.19
CA CYS A 66 -3.70 -4.85 11.54
C CYS A 66 -4.03 -3.95 12.74
N GLN A 67 -3.23 -4.03 13.80
CA GLN A 67 -3.36 -3.18 14.99
C GLN A 67 -3.25 -1.69 14.63
N LEU A 68 -2.22 -1.32 13.85
CA LEU A 68 -2.03 0.05 13.40
C LEU A 68 -3.22 0.56 12.57
N LEU A 69 -3.77 -0.29 11.70
CA LEU A 69 -4.95 0.04 10.92
C LEU A 69 -6.15 0.27 11.85
N GLU A 70 -6.41 -0.62 12.80
CA GLU A 70 -7.49 -0.47 13.79
C GLU A 70 -7.36 0.82 14.61
N GLU A 71 -6.16 1.16 15.07
CA GLU A 71 -5.88 2.40 15.83
C GLU A 71 -6.15 3.68 15.02
N HIS A 72 -5.98 3.62 13.70
CA HIS A 72 -6.11 4.76 12.80
C HIS A 72 -7.42 4.80 12.00
N GLY A 73 -8.37 3.90 12.26
CA GLY A 73 -9.73 3.95 11.70
C GLY A 73 -10.19 2.69 10.97
N GLY A 74 -9.30 1.72 10.77
CA GLY A 74 -9.60 0.40 10.20
C GLY A 74 -10.31 0.49 8.86
N ALA A 75 -11.50 -0.12 8.76
CA ALA A 75 -12.30 -0.14 7.54
C ALA A 75 -12.72 1.28 7.06
N GLU A 76 -12.83 2.25 7.97
CA GLU A 76 -13.21 3.63 7.63
C GLU A 76 -12.11 4.39 6.88
N LEU A 77 -10.86 3.89 6.87
CA LEU A 77 -9.75 4.51 6.13
C LEU A 77 -10.05 4.63 4.63
N ALA A 78 -10.67 3.60 4.05
CA ALA A 78 -11.08 3.64 2.65
C ALA A 78 -12.20 4.66 2.44
N ALA A 79 -13.19 4.69 3.33
CA ALA A 79 -14.28 5.67 3.28
C ALA A 79 -13.77 7.10 3.44
N ALA A 80 -12.73 7.32 4.25
CA ALA A 80 -12.12 8.62 4.46
C ALA A 80 -11.50 9.18 3.17
N VAL A 81 -10.80 8.34 2.40
CA VAL A 81 -10.24 8.74 1.10
C VAL A 81 -11.36 9.09 0.12
N LEU A 82 -12.43 8.28 0.09
CA LEU A 82 -13.59 8.48 -0.78
C LEU A 82 -14.42 9.73 -0.41
N SER A 83 -14.48 10.11 0.87
CA SER A 83 -15.37 11.16 1.40
C SER A 83 -14.72 12.54 1.49
N ASP A 84 -13.56 12.72 0.88
CA ASP A 84 -12.74 13.92 0.96
C ASP A 84 -12.12 14.26 2.35
N THR A 85 -12.14 13.36 3.34
CA THR A 85 -11.79 13.68 4.75
C THR A 85 -10.29 13.56 5.07
N ASP A 86 -9.90 13.89 6.31
CA ASP A 86 -8.52 13.95 6.83
C ASP A 86 -7.68 12.70 6.52
N HIS A 87 -6.39 12.91 6.21
CA HIS A 87 -5.47 11.90 5.70
C HIS A 87 -4.30 11.60 6.64
N ALA A 88 -4.32 12.11 7.88
CA ALA A 88 -3.19 11.95 8.80
C ALA A 88 -2.82 10.47 9.04
N ALA A 89 -3.79 9.57 8.97
CA ALA A 89 -3.55 8.13 9.03
C ALA A 89 -2.64 7.62 7.90
N GLY A 90 -2.74 8.19 6.70
CA GLY A 90 -1.93 7.80 5.55
C GLY A 90 -0.44 8.07 5.77
N ASP A 91 -0.07 9.21 6.37
CA ASP A 91 1.33 9.52 6.70
C ASP A 91 1.90 8.57 7.75
N VAL A 92 1.09 8.20 8.75
CA VAL A 92 1.49 7.23 9.79
C VAL A 92 1.69 5.84 9.18
N LEU A 93 0.76 5.38 8.34
CA LEU A 93 0.89 4.10 7.64
C LEU A 93 2.11 4.07 6.72
N THR A 94 2.37 5.18 6.01
CA THR A 94 3.54 5.31 5.12
C THR A 94 4.83 5.17 5.91
N SER A 95 4.92 5.83 7.07
CA SER A 95 6.09 5.75 7.95
C SER A 95 6.27 4.37 8.56
N ALA A 96 5.19 3.70 8.98
CA ALA A 96 5.28 2.35 9.52
C ALA A 96 5.76 1.32 8.48
N ILE A 97 5.30 1.44 7.24
CA ILE A 97 5.60 0.49 6.17
C ILE A 97 6.99 0.71 5.57
N PHE A 98 7.33 1.96 5.23
CA PHE A 98 8.58 2.27 4.54
C PHE A 98 9.71 2.67 5.50
N GLY A 99 9.39 3.14 6.70
CA GLY A 99 10.36 3.65 7.68
C GLY A 99 10.56 5.15 7.55
N ASP A 100 11.82 5.58 7.53
CA ASP A 100 12.19 6.99 7.56
C ASP A 100 11.85 7.75 6.27
N ALA A 101 11.86 9.08 6.38
CA ALA A 101 11.56 10.00 5.28
C ALA A 101 12.43 9.78 4.03
N ASP A 102 13.68 9.31 4.18
CA ASP A 102 14.56 9.00 3.06
C ASP A 102 14.03 7.81 2.23
N ALA A 103 13.61 6.74 2.91
CA ALA A 103 13.01 5.57 2.27
C ALA A 103 11.71 5.92 1.54
N ILE A 104 10.86 6.72 2.19
CA ILE A 104 9.62 7.23 1.60
C ILE A 104 9.92 8.08 0.36
N SER A 105 10.93 8.96 0.45
CA SER A 105 11.35 9.82 -0.65
C SER A 105 11.83 9.01 -1.86
N ALA A 106 12.67 7.99 -1.64
CA ALA A 106 13.15 7.11 -2.70
C ALA A 106 12.00 6.34 -3.39
N VAL A 107 11.01 5.86 -2.63
CA VAL A 107 9.79 5.25 -3.18
C VAL A 107 9.01 6.24 -4.04
N CYS A 108 8.83 7.47 -3.58
CA CYS A 108 8.13 8.51 -4.34
C CYS A 108 8.86 8.86 -5.64
N VAL A 109 10.20 8.97 -5.61
CA VAL A 109 11.02 9.25 -6.80
C VAL A 109 10.93 8.12 -7.80
N ALA A 110 11.17 6.86 -7.37
CA ALA A 110 11.09 5.70 -8.26
C ALA A 110 9.69 5.53 -8.88
N SER A 111 8.65 5.85 -8.12
CA SER A 111 7.26 5.79 -8.60
C SER A 111 6.97 6.87 -9.63
N ALA A 112 7.43 8.09 -9.37
CA ALA A 112 7.29 9.24 -10.26
C ALA A 112 7.96 8.98 -11.62
N GLU A 113 9.21 8.47 -11.61
CA GLU A 113 9.97 8.15 -12.82
C GLU A 113 9.28 7.08 -13.68
N LYS A 114 8.83 5.99 -13.06
CA LYS A 114 8.17 4.89 -13.77
C LYS A 114 6.76 5.21 -14.24
N SER A 115 6.04 6.08 -13.54
CA SER A 115 4.66 6.42 -13.84
C SER A 115 4.52 7.65 -14.74
N GLU A 116 5.64 8.32 -15.05
CA GLU A 116 5.68 9.58 -15.79
C GLU A 116 4.85 10.70 -15.10
N VAL A 117 4.89 10.75 -13.76
CA VAL A 117 4.21 11.77 -12.94
C VAL A 117 5.22 12.54 -12.08
N SER A 118 4.80 13.66 -11.49
CA SER A 118 5.66 14.43 -10.57
C SER A 118 5.88 13.70 -9.24
N VAL A 119 7.03 13.95 -8.61
CA VAL A 119 7.37 13.40 -7.27
C VAL A 119 6.37 13.86 -6.21
N GLU A 120 5.92 15.12 -6.27
CA GLU A 120 4.90 15.66 -5.36
C GLU A 120 3.56 14.92 -5.49
N THR A 121 3.19 14.56 -6.72
CA THR A 121 2.00 13.76 -6.99
C THR A 121 2.14 12.36 -6.41
N SER A 122 3.28 11.71 -6.59
CA SER A 122 3.54 10.39 -5.99
C SER A 122 3.52 10.44 -4.47
N ARG A 123 4.08 11.50 -3.87
CA ARG A 123 4.07 11.74 -2.41
C ARG A 123 2.66 11.95 -1.87
N THR A 124 1.77 12.55 -2.65
CA THR A 124 0.35 12.69 -2.29
C THR A 124 -0.40 11.37 -2.49
N MET A 125 -0.11 10.65 -3.57
CA MET A 125 -0.79 9.39 -3.93
C MET A 125 -0.50 8.26 -2.96
N LEU A 126 0.76 8.14 -2.51
CA LEU A 126 1.23 7.05 -1.66
C LEU A 126 0.44 6.87 -0.35
N PRO A 127 0.29 7.90 0.51
CA PRO A 127 -0.48 7.77 1.76
C PRO A 127 -1.97 7.48 1.49
N LEU A 128 -2.56 8.06 0.44
CA LEU A 128 -3.95 7.80 0.06
C LEU A 128 -4.17 6.35 -0.38
N LEU A 129 -3.24 5.83 -1.19
CA LEU A 129 -3.28 4.45 -1.64
C LEU A 129 -3.13 3.49 -0.46
N LEU A 130 -2.27 3.82 0.50
CA LEU A 130 -2.12 3.05 1.74
C LEU A 130 -3.38 3.05 2.60
N MET A 131 -4.06 4.17 2.74
CA MET A 131 -5.34 4.24 3.44
C MET A 131 -6.42 3.40 2.75
N LEU A 132 -6.48 3.44 1.41
CA LEU A 132 -7.40 2.58 0.66
C LEU A 132 -7.09 1.12 0.91
N ILE A 133 -5.84 0.69 0.68
CA ILE A 133 -5.41 -0.69 0.92
C ILE A 133 -5.72 -1.12 2.35
N GLY A 134 -5.33 -0.31 3.33
CA GLY A 134 -5.58 -0.56 4.74
C GLY A 134 -7.05 -0.73 5.06
N GLY A 135 -7.90 0.17 4.58
CA GLY A 135 -9.35 0.06 4.77
C GLY A 135 -9.95 -1.18 4.12
N TYR A 136 -9.50 -1.57 2.92
CA TYR A 136 -9.93 -2.83 2.31
C TYR A 136 -9.50 -4.04 3.13
N ILE A 137 -8.23 -4.09 3.56
CA ILE A 137 -7.71 -5.18 4.41
C ILE A 137 -8.53 -5.27 5.68
N SER A 138 -8.77 -4.17 6.39
CA SER A 138 -9.57 -4.16 7.62
C SER A 138 -11.02 -4.56 7.39
N ALA A 139 -11.61 -4.18 6.25
CA ALA A 139 -13.00 -4.52 5.91
C ALA A 139 -13.18 -6.01 5.61
N ILE A 140 -12.18 -6.64 4.97
CA ILE A 140 -12.22 -8.06 4.65
C ILE A 140 -11.77 -8.90 5.86
N SER A 141 -10.72 -8.47 6.59
CA SER A 141 -10.06 -9.16 7.72
C SER A 141 -10.94 -9.29 8.98
N SER A 142 -12.07 -9.98 8.83
CA SER A 142 -12.99 -10.42 9.87
C SER A 142 -12.46 -11.63 10.68
N GLY A 143 -11.18 -11.98 10.51
CA GLY A 143 -10.49 -13.03 11.26
C GLY A 143 -10.62 -14.46 10.69
N GLN A 144 -11.27 -14.64 9.53
CA GLN A 144 -11.39 -15.95 8.90
C GLN A 144 -10.15 -16.30 8.03
N PRO A 145 -9.74 -17.58 7.97
CA PRO A 145 -8.57 -18.00 7.19
C PRO A 145 -8.74 -17.80 5.67
N ASP A 146 -9.97 -17.95 5.16
CA ASP A 146 -10.30 -17.69 3.74
C ASP A 146 -10.05 -16.22 3.36
N ASP A 147 -10.32 -15.32 4.31
CA ASP A 147 -10.17 -13.90 4.10
C ASP A 147 -8.70 -13.46 3.99
N ARG A 148 -7.83 -14.06 4.81
CA ARG A 148 -6.38 -13.83 4.74
C ARG A 148 -5.82 -14.23 3.38
N GLN A 149 -6.26 -15.36 2.83
CA GLN A 149 -5.87 -15.77 1.47
C GLN A 149 -6.36 -14.77 0.41
N HIS A 150 -7.55 -14.20 0.62
CA HIS A 150 -8.08 -13.16 -0.24
C HIS A 150 -7.22 -11.89 -0.22
N VAL A 151 -6.79 -11.43 0.95
CA VAL A 151 -5.87 -10.28 1.09
C VAL A 151 -4.56 -10.54 0.36
N HIS A 152 -3.98 -11.73 0.51
CA HIS A 152 -2.73 -12.09 -0.15
C HIS A 152 -2.85 -12.08 -1.68
N ALA A 153 -3.94 -12.65 -2.21
CA ALA A 153 -4.20 -12.65 -3.63
C ALA A 153 -4.44 -11.23 -4.16
N LEU A 154 -5.11 -10.39 -3.37
CA LEU A 154 -5.42 -9.02 -3.72
C LEU A 154 -4.18 -8.13 -3.82
N LEU A 155 -3.24 -8.29 -2.88
CA LEU A 155 -1.99 -7.52 -2.80
C LEU A 155 -0.77 -8.25 -3.39
N GLU A 156 -0.99 -9.38 -4.07
CA GLU A 156 0.05 -10.19 -4.69
C GLU A 156 1.21 -10.50 -3.72
N LEU A 157 0.88 -10.76 -2.45
CA LEU A 157 1.87 -10.99 -1.39
C LEU A 157 2.63 -12.33 -1.58
N ASP A 158 2.09 -13.24 -2.39
CA ASP A 158 2.70 -14.53 -2.70
C ASP A 158 3.89 -14.44 -3.67
N VAL A 159 4.07 -13.30 -4.36
CA VAL A 159 5.15 -13.13 -5.33
C VAL A 159 6.52 -13.20 -4.61
N PRO A 160 7.46 -14.07 -5.04
CA PRO A 160 8.74 -14.26 -4.35
C PRO A 160 9.68 -13.06 -4.48
N ASP A 161 9.58 -12.32 -5.59
CA ASP A 161 10.34 -11.10 -5.79
C ASP A 161 9.64 -9.91 -5.13
N ASN A 162 10.37 -9.14 -4.35
CA ASN A 162 9.85 -7.94 -3.70
C ASN A 162 10.29 -6.72 -4.51
N ALA A 163 9.34 -6.08 -5.22
CA ALA A 163 9.61 -4.91 -6.04
C ALA A 163 10.26 -3.75 -5.29
N LEU A 164 10.05 -3.66 -3.96
CA LEU A 164 10.69 -2.66 -3.12
C LEU A 164 12.20 -2.89 -2.98
N ASP A 165 12.70 -4.12 -3.11
CA ASP A 165 14.14 -4.44 -3.07
C ASP A 165 14.91 -3.73 -4.20
N SER A 166 14.26 -3.42 -5.32
CA SER A 166 14.88 -2.68 -6.44
C SER A 166 15.02 -1.17 -6.19
N VAL A 167 14.22 -0.62 -5.27
CA VAL A 167 14.21 0.82 -4.95
C VAL A 167 14.98 1.10 -3.67
N LEU A 168 14.71 0.28 -2.66
CA LEU A 168 15.35 0.33 -1.36
C LEU A 168 16.10 -0.99 -1.22
N PRO A 169 17.37 -1.12 -1.60
CA PRO A 169 18.09 -2.38 -1.42
C PRO A 169 18.05 -2.82 0.05
N ARG A 170 17.88 -4.12 0.32
CA ARG A 170 18.00 -4.61 1.70
C ARG A 170 19.38 -4.19 2.18
N GLN A 171 19.44 -3.49 3.31
CA GLN A 171 20.68 -3.27 4.01
C GLN A 171 21.16 -4.66 4.40
N SER A 172 22.07 -5.24 3.61
CA SER A 172 22.70 -6.52 3.92
C SER A 172 23.40 -6.34 5.26
N GLY A 173 22.77 -6.84 6.31
CA GLY A 173 23.38 -6.96 7.62
C GLY A 173 24.69 -7.73 7.47
N ILE A 174 25.74 -7.09 7.95
CA ILE A 174 27.12 -7.57 8.06
C ILE A 174 27.16 -8.76 9.03
#